data_AF-A0A537A821-F1
#
_entry.id   AF-A0A537A821-F1
#
_cell.length_a   1.000
_cell.length_b   1.000
_cell.length_c   1.000
_cell.angle_alpha   90.00
_cell.angle_beta   90.00
_cell.angle_gamma   90.00
#
_symmetry.space_group_name_H-M   'P 1'
#
loop_
_entity.id
_entity.type
_entity.pdbx_description
1 polymer ?
#
loop_
_entity_poly.entity_id
_entity_poly.type
_entity_poly.pdbx_seq_one_letter_code
_entity_poly.pdbx_strand_id
1 'polypeptide(L)' 'MAVRYTPPTPESLLPVPGIALGSAAAQIKNWTRDDVLLIVAEPGTVAAGVFTQNRFCAAPVAICRAHLNVQHARSLDF' A
#
# COMPACT_ATOMS: atom_id res chain seq x y z
N MET A 1 -12.63 5.89 13.70
CA MET A 1 -12.03 4.68 14.29
C MET A 1 -13.14 3.65 14.47
N ALA A 2 -12.86 2.35 14.32
CA ALA A 2 -13.88 1.32 14.51
C ALA A 2 -14.35 1.29 15.98
N VAL A 3 -15.66 1.27 16.20
CA VAL A 3 -16.26 1.22 17.54
C VAL A 3 -16.28 -0.23 18.03
N ARG A 4 -15.87 -0.49 19.29
CA ARG A 4 -15.76 -1.85 19.89
C ARG A 4 -14.80 -2.79 19.16
N TYR A 5 -13.74 -2.26 18.56
CA TYR A 5 -12.70 -3.07 17.94
C TYR A 5 -11.62 -3.42 18.96
N THR A 6 -11.41 -4.72 19.20
CA THR A 6 -10.22 -5.24 19.89
C THR A 6 -9.22 -5.66 18.82
N PRO A 7 -8.06 -4.98 18.69
CA PRO A 7 -7.06 -5.35 17.71
C PRO A 7 -6.45 -6.72 18.02
N PRO A 8 -6.11 -7.52 17.00
CA PRO A 8 -5.35 -8.76 17.19
C PRO A 8 -3.96 -8.45 17.75
N THR A 9 -3.38 -9.40 18.47
CA THR A 9 -1.98 -9.32 18.87
C THR A 9 -1.08 -9.61 17.67
N PRO A 10 0.17 -9.12 17.64
CA PRO A 10 1.07 -9.37 16.52
C PRO A 10 1.25 -10.85 16.19
N GLU A 11 1.24 -11.71 17.21
CA GLU A 11 1.43 -13.15 17.09
C GLU A 11 0.22 -13.87 16.47
N SER A 12 -0.96 -13.24 16.48
CA SER A 12 -2.18 -13.79 15.88
C SER A 12 -2.43 -13.29 14.45
N LEU A 13 -1.56 -12.44 13.91
CA LEU A 13 -1.62 -12.00 12.52
C LEU A 13 -1.15 -13.13 11.60
N LEU A 14 -2.03 -13.55 10.69
CA LEU A 14 -1.70 -14.50 9.65
C LEU A 14 -1.14 -13.77 8.41
N PRO A 15 -0.16 -14.36 7.70
CA PRO A 15 0.31 -13.80 6.44
C PRO A 15 -0.82 -13.82 5.39
N VAL A 16 -0.81 -12.83 4.51
CA VAL A 16 -1.68 -12.81 3.32
C VAL A 16 -0.93 -13.52 2.19
N PRO A 17 -1.43 -14.66 1.66
CA PRO A 17 -0.78 -15.34 0.54
C PRO A 17 -0.58 -14.42 -0.66
N GLY A 18 0.59 -14.50 -1.31
CA GLY A 18 0.96 -13.67 -2.46
C GLY A 18 1.37 -12.23 -2.14
N ILE A 19 1.45 -11.85 -0.85
CA ILE A 19 1.94 -10.55 -0.40
C ILE A 19 3.22 -10.72 0.43
N ALA A 20 4.26 -9.96 0.09
CA ALA A 20 5.47 -9.84 0.88
C ALA A 20 5.66 -8.39 1.35
N LEU A 21 6.13 -8.23 2.58
CA LEU A 21 6.40 -6.93 3.21
C LEU A 21 7.89 -6.84 3.55
N GLY A 22 8.49 -5.69 3.27
CA GLY A 22 9.83 -5.34 3.71
C GLY A 22 9.86 -3.92 4.26
N SER A 23 10.47 -3.72 5.43
CA SER A 23 10.65 -2.39 6.03
C SER A 23 12.11 -2.13 6.33
N ALA A 24 12.49 -0.85 6.32
CA ALA A 24 13.85 -0.43 6.64
C ALA A 24 13.88 1.02 7.13
N ALA A 25 14.92 1.34 7.90
CA ALA A 25 15.28 2.70 8.27
C ALA A 25 16.13 3.34 7.16
N ALA A 26 15.47 4.06 6.24
CA ALA A 26 16.12 4.79 5.15
C ALA A 26 16.68 6.16 5.57
N GLN A 27 16.48 6.55 6.84
CA GLN A 27 16.95 7.82 7.41
C GLN A 27 16.36 9.06 6.71
N ILE A 28 15.12 8.96 6.22
CA ILE A 28 14.33 10.12 5.79
C ILE A 28 14.04 11.01 7.02
N LYS A 29 13.89 10.37 8.18
CA LYS A 29 13.88 11.03 9.49
C LYS A 29 15.15 10.68 10.26
N ASN A 30 15.61 11.61 11.10
CA ASN A 30 16.78 11.43 11.96
C ASN A 30 16.49 10.52 13.17
N TRP A 31 16.13 9.26 12.90
CA TRP A 31 15.87 8.26 13.93
C TRP A 31 16.21 6.85 13.45
N THR A 32 16.32 5.89 14.37
CA THR A 32 16.67 4.49 14.06
C THR A 32 15.47 3.62 13.67
N ARG A 33 14.26 4.19 13.63
CA ARG A 33 13.03 3.46 13.31
C ARG A 33 12.88 3.32 11.80
N ASP A 34 12.29 2.21 11.36
CA ASP A 34 11.87 2.05 9.97
C ASP A 34 10.93 3.19 9.55
N ASP A 35 11.24 3.79 8.40
CA ASP A 35 10.52 4.93 7.82
C ASP A 35 10.14 4.71 6.35
N VAL A 36 10.49 3.55 5.80
CA VAL A 36 10.08 3.08 4.48
C VAL A 36 9.48 1.67 4.59
N LEU A 37 8.39 1.46 3.86
CA LEU A 37 7.74 0.16 3.66
C LEU A 37 7.67 -0.13 2.16
N LEU A 38 8.09 -1.32 1.79
CA LEU A 38 7.85 -1.91 0.47
C LEU A 38 6.84 -3.04 0.62
N ILE A 39 5.82 -3.02 -0.25
CA ILE A 39 4.83 -4.09 -0.40
C ILE A 39 5.00 -4.65 -1.80
N VAL A 40 5.20 -5.97 -1.88
CA VAL A 40 5.27 -6.70 -3.15
C VAL A 40 4.08 -7.63 -3.23
N ALA A 41 3.35 -7.57 -4.34
CA ALA A 41 2.27 -8.48 -4.65
C ALA A 41 2.67 -9.38 -5.83
N GLU A 42 2.25 -10.63 -5.80
CA GLU A 42 2.50 -11.57 -6.89
C GLU A 42 1.83 -11.13 -8.21
N PRO A 43 2.40 -11.53 -9.36
CA PRO A 43 1.78 -11.29 -10.67
C PRO A 43 0.32 -11.77 -10.73
N GLY A 44 -0.54 -11.00 -11.39
CA GLY A 44 -1.98 -11.28 -11.46
C GLY A 44 -2.80 -10.68 -10.30
N THR A 45 -2.15 -10.11 -9.28
CA THR A 45 -2.85 -9.35 -8.23
C THR A 45 -3.53 -8.11 -8.83
N VAL A 46 -4.79 -7.89 -8.46
CA VAL A 46 -5.55 -6.68 -8.85
C VAL A 46 -5.46 -5.64 -7.73
N ALA A 47 -5.07 -4.42 -8.08
CA ALA A 47 -5.04 -3.29 -7.17
C ALA A 47 -6.16 -2.29 -7.47
N ALA A 48 -6.77 -1.75 -6.41
CA ALA A 48 -7.72 -0.64 -6.47
C ALA A 48 -7.32 0.41 -5.44
N GLY A 49 -7.65 1.68 -5.70
CA GLY A 49 -7.27 2.77 -4.82
C GLY A 49 -8.20 3.97 -4.96
N VAL A 50 -8.52 4.58 -3.82
CA VAL A 50 -9.12 5.91 -3.75
C VAL A 50 -8.06 6.91 -3.32
N PHE A 51 -8.14 8.12 -3.86
CA PHE A 51 -7.12 9.14 -3.66
C PHE A 51 -7.74 10.40 -3.09
N THR A 52 -6.95 11.18 -2.35
CA THR A 52 -7.40 12.47 -1.85
C THR A 52 -7.89 13.37 -2.98
N GLN A 53 -9.00 14.07 -2.72
CA GLN A 53 -9.58 15.09 -3.61
C GLN A 53 -9.03 16.50 -3.33
N ASN A 54 -8.13 16.64 -2.34
CA ASN A 54 -7.49 17.92 -2.06
C ASN A 54 -6.73 18.42 -3.31
N ARG A 55 -6.97 19.68 -3.68
CA ARG A 55 -6.30 20.33 -4.81
C ARG A 55 -4.78 20.42 -4.65
N PHE A 56 -4.29 20.45 -3.41
CA PHE A 56 -2.87 20.42 -3.07
C PHE A 56 -2.41 18.98 -2.75
N CYS A 57 -2.70 18.03 -3.64
CA CYS A 57 -2.26 16.64 -3.46
C CYS A 57 -0.77 16.49 -3.74
N ALA A 58 -0.08 15.65 -2.96
CA ALA A 58 1.34 15.40 -3.16
C ALA A 58 1.61 14.67 -4.49
N ALA A 59 2.82 14.86 -5.05
CA ALA A 59 3.24 14.23 -6.30
C ALA A 59 3.02 12.69 -6.37
N PRO A 60 3.23 11.90 -5.29
CA PRO A 60 2.97 10.45 -5.33
C PRO A 60 1.52 10.10 -5.66
N VAL A 61 0.56 10.95 -5.31
CA VAL A 61 -0.85 10.72 -5.62
C VAL A 61 -1.10 10.73 -7.14
N ALA A 62 -0.41 11.59 -7.89
CA ALA A 62 -0.52 11.64 -9.35
C ALA A 62 0.08 10.37 -9.99
N ILE A 63 1.23 9.92 -9.49
CA ILE A 63 1.92 8.71 -9.97
C ILE A 63 1.04 7.47 -9.72
N CYS A 64 0.49 7.32 -8.52
CA CYS A 64 -0.37 6.17 -8.21
C CYS A 64 -1.64 6.14 -9.07
N ARG A 65 -2.26 7.29 -9.34
CA ARG A 65 -3.41 7.39 -10.27
C ARG A 65 -3.03 6.92 -11.68
N ALA A 66 -1.89 7.36 -12.20
CA ALA A 66 -1.41 6.95 -13.51
C ALA A 66 -1.16 5.43 -13.58
N HIS A 67 -0.51 4.84 -12.58
CA HIS A 67 -0.25 3.40 -12.54
C HIS A 67 -1.53 2.57 -12.45
N LEU A 68 -2.50 2.95 -11.62
CA LEU A 68 -3.78 2.23 -11.50
C LEU A 68 -4.61 2.30 -12.80
N ASN A 69 -4.60 3.43 -13.50
CA ASN A 69 -5.30 3.55 -14.79
C ASN A 69 -4.72 2.63 -15.87
N VAL A 70 -3.39 2.44 -15.88
CA VAL A 70 -2.73 1.49 -16.80
C VAL A 70 -3.05 0.04 -16.44
N GLN A 71 -3.18 -0.28 -15.15
CA GLN A 71 -3.54 -1.63 -14.69
C GLN A 71 -4.97 -2.01 -15.08
N HIS A 72 -5.93 -1.08 -14.99
CA HIS A 72 -7.31 -1.33 -15.40
C HIS A 72 -7.44 -1.59 -16.91
N ALA A 73 -6.62 -0.91 -17.74
CA ALA A 73 -6.58 -1.15 -19.17
C ALA A 73 -6.01 -2.54 -19.55
N ARG A 74 -5.30 -3.22 -18.65
CA ARG A 74 -4.72 -4.56 -18.87
C ARG A 74 -5.58 -5.71 -18.33
N SER A 75 -6.59 -5.42 -17.52
CA SER A 75 -7.45 -6.44 -16.89
C SER A 75 -8.81 -6.62 -17.60
N LEU A 76 -9.01 -5.99 -18.76
CA LEU A 76 -10.27 -6.08 -19.52
C LEU A 76 -10.21 -7.06 -20.71
N ASP A 77 -9.14 -7.85 -20.82
CA ASP A 77 -9.11 -9.00 -21.73
C ASP A 77 -9.63 -10.24 -20.97
N PHE A 78 -10.96 -10.34 -20.85
CA PHE A 78 -11.68 -11.59 -20.55
C PHE A 78 -12.60 -11.94 -21.71
#